data_AF-A0A139DMS7-F1
#
_entry.id   AF-A0A139DMS7-F1
#
_cell.length_a   1.000
_cell.length_b   1.000
_cell.length_c   1.000
_cell.angle_alpha   90.00
_cell.angle_beta   90.00
_cell.angle_gamma   90.00
#
_symmetry.space_group_name_H-M   'P 1'
#
loop_
_entity.id
_entity.type
_entity.pdbx_description
1 polymer ?
#
loop_
_entity_poly.entity_id
_entity_poly.type
_entity_poly.pdbx_seq_one_letter_code
_entity_poly.pdbx_strand_id
1 'polypeptide(L)'
;MTSRSEPKAPPPHPLFIVGMLAIPLSFMWGPLLILAPCCLGWWVLKIEKPRLLSRHEAEVEGESIDLGKHKYPLTDCSMTKPQFFPLQYGLPQVRQLVTLQHMDSGTIQQFWIITRPVGPTTLHPITED
;
A
#
# COMPACT_ATOMS: atom_id res chain seq x y z
N MET A 1 -18.62 76.31 18.40
CA MET A 1 -18.58 75.03 17.66
C MET A 1 -17.68 74.08 18.44
N THR A 2 -18.24 73.08 19.12
CA THR A 2 -17.48 72.04 19.82
C THR A 2 -17.45 70.78 18.95
N SER A 3 -16.28 70.47 18.39
CA SER A 3 -16.05 69.22 17.66
C SER A 3 -16.06 68.06 18.65
N ARG A 4 -17.06 67.16 18.54
CA ARG A 4 -17.07 65.88 19.25
C ARG A 4 -16.11 64.95 18.51
N SER A 5 -14.99 64.61 19.14
CA SER A 5 -14.12 63.52 18.68
C SER A 5 -14.85 62.19 18.84
N GLU A 6 -15.11 61.50 17.74
CA GLU A 6 -15.65 60.14 17.75
C GLU A 6 -14.69 59.18 18.49
N PRO A 7 -15.18 58.30 19.37
CA PRO A 7 -14.32 57.31 20.02
C PRO A 7 -13.84 56.29 18.97
N LYS A 8 -12.52 56.29 18.69
CA LYS A 8 -11.87 55.22 17.93
C LYS A 8 -12.07 53.90 18.68
N ALA A 9 -12.81 52.97 18.09
CA ALA A 9 -13.01 51.64 18.64
C ALA A 9 -11.66 50.94 18.89
N PRO A 10 -11.49 50.22 20.02
CA PRO A 10 -10.27 49.48 20.29
C PRO A 10 -10.07 48.36 19.27
N PRO A 11 -8.81 48.05 18.88
CA PRO A 11 -8.54 46.98 17.93
C PRO A 11 -9.03 45.63 18.45
N PRO A 12 -9.55 44.73 17.59
CA PRO A 12 -10.10 43.45 18.00
C PRO A 12 -9.02 42.59 18.69
N HIS A 13 -9.44 41.89 19.74
CA HIS A 13 -8.55 41.03 20.53
C HIS A 13 -7.91 39.95 19.63
N PRO A 14 -6.61 39.62 19.77
CA PRO A 14 -5.91 38.68 18.90
C PRO A 14 -6.60 37.31 18.77
N LEU A 15 -7.22 36.83 19.85
CA LEU A 15 -7.99 35.57 19.86
C LEU A 15 -9.20 35.59 18.91
N PHE A 16 -9.79 36.75 18.66
CA PHE A 16 -10.90 36.90 17.72
C PHE A 16 -10.43 36.79 16.27
N ILE A 17 -9.24 37.34 15.97
CA ILE A 17 -8.59 37.24 14.66
C ILE A 17 -8.18 35.79 14.39
N VAL A 18 -7.60 35.13 15.38
CA VAL A 18 -7.23 33.70 15.29
C VAL A 18 -8.47 32.82 15.10
N GLY A 19 -9.56 33.08 15.85
CA GLY A 19 -10.83 32.37 15.67
C GLY A 19 -11.44 32.55 14.28
N MET A 20 -11.47 33.77 13.74
CA MET A 20 -11.98 34.04 12.39
C MET A 20 -11.12 33.45 11.27
N LEU A 21 -9.81 33.27 11.49
CA LEU A 21 -8.92 32.62 10.52
C LEU A 21 -8.93 31.08 10.65
N ALA A 22 -9.09 30.53 11.86
CA ALA A 22 -9.07 29.09 12.10
C ALA A 22 -10.32 28.36 11.55
N ILE A 23 -11.47 29.03 11.54
CA ILE A 23 -12.74 28.49 11.01
C ILE A 23 -12.64 28.19 9.50
N PRO A 24 -12.29 29.13 8.60
CA PRO A 24 -12.16 28.83 7.17
C PRO A 24 -11.04 27.82 6.87
N LEU A 25 -9.94 27.82 7.62
CA LEU A 25 -8.88 26.81 7.48
C LEU A 25 -9.38 25.40 7.82
N SER A 26 -10.19 25.22 8.87
CA SER A 26 -10.74 23.90 9.22
C SER A 26 -11.77 23.41 8.19
N PHE A 27 -12.54 24.30 7.56
CA PHE A 27 -13.45 23.95 6.45
C PHE A 27 -12.74 23.57 5.15
N MET A 28 -11.53 24.09 4.89
CA MET A 28 -10.74 23.70 3.72
C MET A 28 -9.93 22.43 3.94
N TRP A 29 -9.33 22.27 5.13
CA TRP A 29 -8.42 21.16 5.40
C TRP A 29 -9.14 19.92 5.94
N GLY A 30 -10.24 20.07 6.68
CA GLY A 30 -11.02 18.94 7.22
C GLY A 30 -11.54 18.00 6.13
N PRO A 31 -12.25 18.49 5.11
CA PRO A 31 -12.68 17.67 3.98
C PRO A 31 -11.51 17.05 3.21
N LEU A 32 -10.40 17.77 3.03
CA LEU A 32 -9.21 17.26 2.36
C LEU A 32 -8.57 16.09 3.13
N LEU A 33 -8.49 16.20 4.46
CA LEU A 33 -7.95 15.17 5.35
C LEU A 33 -8.80 13.90 5.41
N ILE A 34 -10.11 14.01 5.16
CA ILE A 34 -11.02 12.85 5.08
C ILE A 34 -11.04 12.27 3.66
N LEU A 35 -11.06 13.14 2.65
CA LEU A 35 -11.12 12.73 1.24
C LEU A 35 -9.85 12.01 0.81
N ALA A 36 -8.68 12.44 1.28
CA ALA A 36 -7.39 11.81 0.95
C ALA A 36 -7.33 10.31 1.32
N PRO A 37 -7.59 9.86 2.57
CA PRO A 37 -7.60 8.44 2.91
C PRO A 37 -8.74 7.68 2.22
N CYS A 38 -9.89 8.30 1.96
CA CYS A 38 -10.97 7.68 1.20
C CYS A 38 -10.57 7.42 -0.27
N CYS A 39 -9.96 8.40 -0.93
CA CYS A 39 -9.44 8.27 -2.29
C CYS A 39 -8.29 7.26 -2.36
N LEU A 40 -7.39 7.27 -1.39
CA LEU A 40 -6.31 6.27 -1.29
C LEU A 40 -6.87 4.87 -1.08
N GLY A 41 -7.80 4.69 -0.15
CA GLY A 41 -8.45 3.40 0.10
C GLY A 41 -9.20 2.89 -1.13
N TRP A 42 -9.95 3.76 -1.82
CA TRP A 42 -10.61 3.44 -3.07
C TRP A 42 -9.60 3.02 -4.14
N TRP A 43 -8.55 3.81 -4.37
CA TRP A 43 -7.52 3.51 -5.36
C TRP A 43 -6.82 2.18 -5.06
N VAL A 44 -6.42 1.95 -3.82
CA VAL A 44 -5.76 0.70 -3.38
C VAL A 44 -6.65 -0.50 -3.65
N LEU A 45 -7.94 -0.44 -3.29
CA LEU A 45 -8.83 -1.59 -3.38
C LEU A 45 -9.41 -1.83 -4.78
N LYS A 46 -9.68 -0.76 -5.54
CA LYS A 46 -10.37 -0.84 -6.84
C LYS A 46 -9.45 -0.81 -8.05
N ILE A 47 -8.28 -0.19 -7.93
CA ILE A 47 -7.33 -0.04 -9.04
C ILE A 47 -6.09 -0.88 -8.79
N GLU A 48 -5.44 -0.67 -7.64
CA GLU A 48 -4.11 -1.24 -7.40
C GLU A 48 -4.16 -2.75 -7.10
N LYS A 49 -5.12 -3.19 -6.28
CA LYS A 49 -5.34 -4.61 -5.99
C LYS A 49 -5.53 -5.46 -7.25
N PRO A 50 -6.51 -5.19 -8.15
CA PRO A 50 -6.70 -6.02 -9.33
C PRO A 50 -5.49 -5.96 -10.27
N ARG A 51 -4.86 -4.79 -10.44
CA ARG A 51 -3.65 -4.61 -11.25
C ARG A 51 -2.49 -5.47 -10.75
N LEU A 52 -2.27 -5.49 -9.44
CA LEU A 52 -1.19 -6.28 -8.84
C LEU A 52 -1.48 -7.78 -8.87
N LEU A 53 -2.72 -8.19 -8.66
CA LEU A 53 -3.11 -9.60 -8.76
C LEU A 53 -2.93 -10.12 -10.19
N SER A 54 -3.40 -9.40 -11.21
CA SER A 54 -3.24 -9.81 -12.61
C SER A 54 -1.77 -9.85 -13.02
N ARG A 55 -0.97 -8.89 -12.54
CA ARG A 55 0.47 -8.87 -12.78
C ARG A 55 1.17 -10.06 -12.12
N HIS A 56 0.80 -10.37 -10.88
CA HIS A 56 1.35 -11.51 -10.14
C HIS A 56 1.06 -12.83 -10.87
N GLU A 57 -0.18 -13.05 -11.31
CA GLU A 57 -0.57 -14.24 -12.08
C GLU A 57 0.24 -14.36 -13.38
N ALA A 58 0.36 -13.28 -14.15
CA ALA A 58 1.11 -13.28 -15.41
C ALA A 58 2.62 -13.55 -15.22
N GLU A 59 3.23 -13.03 -14.15
CA GLU A 59 4.65 -13.26 -13.85
C GLU A 59 4.88 -14.69 -13.33
N VAL A 60 3.96 -15.25 -12.52
CA VAL A 60 4.06 -16.62 -11.99
C VAL A 60 3.95 -17.69 -13.08
N GLU A 61 3.08 -17.49 -14.08
CA GLU A 61 2.89 -18.47 -15.18
C GLU A 61 4.15 -18.71 -16.02
N GLY A 62 5.05 -17.72 -16.11
CA GLY A 62 6.30 -17.81 -16.88
C GLY A 62 7.54 -18.15 -16.06
N GLU A 63 7.41 -18.29 -14.74
CA GLU A 63 8.54 -18.40 -13.82
C GLU A 63 8.80 -19.85 -13.35
N SER A 64 10.02 -20.07 -12.88
CA SER A 64 10.53 -21.37 -12.47
C SER A 64 11.60 -21.23 -11.40
N ILE A 65 11.64 -22.17 -10.46
CA ILE A 65 12.65 -22.27 -9.42
C ILE A 65 13.82 -23.10 -9.95
N ASP A 66 15.01 -22.52 -9.99
CA ASP A 66 16.24 -23.24 -10.34
C ASP A 66 16.97 -23.68 -9.07
N LEU A 67 17.06 -25.00 -8.85
CA LEU A 67 17.82 -25.61 -7.77
C LEU A 67 19.14 -26.24 -8.28
N GLY A 68 19.69 -25.70 -9.36
CA GLY A 68 20.99 -26.06 -9.93
C GLY A 68 20.94 -27.30 -10.83
N LYS A 69 20.52 -28.45 -10.29
CA LYS A 69 20.37 -29.69 -11.08
C LYS A 69 19.02 -29.79 -11.79
N HIS A 70 18.00 -29.18 -11.21
CA HIS A 70 16.63 -29.25 -11.70
C HIS A 70 16.00 -27.86 -11.69
N LYS A 71 15.24 -27.60 -12.75
CA LYS A 71 14.42 -26.41 -12.91
C LYS A 71 12.96 -26.83 -12.75
N TYR A 72 12.30 -26.26 -11.76
CA TYR A 72 10.92 -26.58 -11.41
C TYR A 72 10.01 -25.44 -11.87
N PRO A 73 9.16 -25.64 -12.89
CA PRO A 73 8.13 -24.68 -13.23
C PRO A 73 7.25 -24.38 -12.02
N LEU A 74 6.93 -23.12 -11.77
CA LEU A 74 6.06 -22.77 -10.64
C LEU A 74 4.67 -23.41 -10.76
N THR A 75 4.19 -23.60 -11.99
CA THR A 75 2.94 -24.30 -12.31
C THR A 75 2.87 -25.72 -11.77
N ASP A 76 4.02 -26.39 -11.62
CA ASP A 76 4.11 -27.77 -11.15
C ASP A 76 4.26 -27.84 -9.62
N CYS A 77 4.44 -26.68 -8.97
CA CYS A 77 4.56 -26.57 -7.52
C CYS A 77 3.18 -26.43 -6.86
N SER A 78 3.08 -26.81 -5.59
CA SER A 78 1.86 -26.57 -4.83
C SER A 78 1.80 -25.11 -4.39
N MET A 79 0.79 -24.37 -4.86
CA MET A 79 0.65 -22.94 -4.58
C MET A 79 -0.65 -22.62 -3.84
N THR A 80 -0.55 -21.72 -2.88
CA THR A 80 -1.73 -21.16 -2.18
C THR A 80 -2.40 -20.08 -3.04
N LYS A 81 -3.57 -19.57 -2.60
CA LYS A 81 -4.19 -18.42 -3.27
C LYS A 81 -3.35 -17.15 -3.04
N PRO A 82 -3.16 -16.30 -4.07
CA PRO A 82 -2.47 -15.03 -3.91
C PRO A 82 -3.25 -14.12 -2.95
N GLN A 83 -2.53 -13.52 -2.01
CA GLN A 83 -3.07 -12.63 -0.99
C GLN A 83 -2.58 -11.21 -1.21
N PHE A 84 -3.52 -10.26 -1.26
CA PHE A 84 -3.22 -8.85 -1.37
C PHE A 84 -3.05 -8.22 0.01
N PHE A 85 -1.92 -7.57 0.24
CA PHE A 85 -1.60 -6.81 1.44
C PHE A 85 -1.58 -5.33 1.08
N PRO A 86 -2.51 -4.50 1.60
CA PRO A 86 -2.63 -3.10 1.19
C PRO A 86 -1.46 -2.23 1.67
N LEU A 87 -0.79 -2.60 2.76
CA LEU A 87 0.21 -1.75 3.40
C LEU A 87 1.30 -2.55 4.14
N GLN A 88 1.91 -3.53 3.48
CA GLN A 88 3.01 -4.28 4.09
C GLN A 88 4.33 -3.53 3.84
N TYR A 89 4.97 -3.08 4.91
CA TYR A 89 6.13 -2.18 4.86
C TYR A 89 5.85 -0.84 4.15
N GLY A 90 4.62 -0.35 4.26
CA GLY A 90 4.20 0.95 3.69
C GLY A 90 3.84 0.91 2.21
N LEU A 91 3.89 -0.25 1.55
CA LEU A 91 3.52 -0.41 0.14
C LEU A 91 2.50 -1.53 -0.05
N PRO A 92 1.60 -1.42 -1.05
CA PRO A 92 0.72 -2.51 -1.42
C PRO A 92 1.54 -3.62 -2.09
N GLN A 93 1.24 -4.88 -1.79
CA GLN A 93 1.92 -6.02 -2.40
C GLN A 93 1.04 -7.26 -2.45
N VAL A 94 1.37 -8.18 -3.35
CA VAL A 94 0.75 -9.51 -3.43
C VAL A 94 1.77 -10.54 -2.96
N ARG A 95 1.33 -11.49 -2.13
CA ARG A 95 2.15 -12.62 -1.69
C ARG A 95 1.44 -13.93 -1.98
N GLN A 96 2.21 -14.93 -2.38
CA GLN A 96 1.75 -16.29 -2.56
C GLN A 96 2.78 -17.24 -1.98
N LEU A 97 2.31 -18.19 -1.17
CA LEU A 97 3.15 -19.28 -0.68
C LEU A 97 3.23 -20.35 -1.76
N VAL A 98 4.46 -20.73 -2.10
CA VAL A 98 4.78 -21.84 -2.99
C VAL A 98 5.53 -22.89 -2.21
N THR A 99 5.07 -24.13 -2.32
CA THR A 99 5.68 -25.30 -1.72
C THR A 99 6.20 -26.20 -2.83
N LEU A 100 7.51 -26.43 -2.79
CA LEU A 100 8.23 -27.30 -3.72
C LEU A 100 8.62 -28.59 -2.99
N GLN A 101 8.30 -29.73 -3.57
CA GLN A 101 8.80 -31.03 -3.11
C GLN A 101 9.96 -31.45 -4.02
N HIS A 102 11.14 -31.61 -3.44
CA HIS A 102 12.33 -31.98 -4.20
C HIS A 102 12.24 -33.44 -4.63
N MET A 103 12.36 -33.70 -5.93
CA MET A 103 12.22 -35.06 -6.50
C MET A 103 13.28 -36.03 -5.97
N ASP A 104 14.53 -35.58 -5.83
CA ASP A 104 15.64 -36.46 -5.45
C ASP A 104 15.71 -36.78 -3.95
N SER A 105 15.40 -35.80 -3.10
CA SER A 105 15.57 -35.89 -1.64
C SER A 105 14.26 -36.09 -0.89
N GLY A 106 13.11 -35.90 -1.55
CA GLY A 106 11.80 -35.92 -0.92
C GLY A 106 11.55 -34.75 0.05
N THR A 107 12.49 -33.82 0.19
CA THR A 107 12.40 -32.69 1.12
C THR A 107 11.44 -31.64 0.60
N ILE A 108 10.66 -31.07 1.51
CA ILE A 108 9.76 -29.95 1.21
C ILE A 108 10.53 -28.65 1.45
N GLN A 109 10.49 -27.74 0.47
CA GLN A 109 10.98 -26.37 0.60
C GLN A 109 9.84 -25.40 0.32
N GLN A 110 9.81 -24.30 1.05
CA GLN A 110 8.79 -23.28 0.91
C GLN A 110 9.39 -21.95 0.49
N PHE A 111 8.66 -21.23 -0.35
CA PHE A 111 9.07 -19.95 -0.89
C PHE A 111 7.89 -18.97 -0.86
N TRP A 112 8.18 -17.71 -0.54
CA TRP A 112 7.26 -16.61 -0.77
C TRP A 112 7.53 -16.00 -2.13
N ILE A 113 6.52 -15.98 -2.99
CA ILE A 113 6.51 -15.13 -4.18
C ILE A 113 5.91 -13.80 -3.78
N ILE A 114 6.62 -12.71 -4.04
CA ILE A 114 6.20 -11.36 -3.67
C ILE A 114 6.20 -10.47 -4.91
N THR A 115 5.03 -9.93 -5.26
CA THR A 115 4.87 -8.95 -6.34
C THR A 115 4.60 -7.58 -5.75
N ARG A 116 5.40 -6.60 -6.16
CA ARG A 116 5.33 -5.20 -5.72
C ARG A 116 4.82 -4.30 -6.85
N PRO A 117 4.38 -3.06 -6.56
CA PRO A 117 3.91 -2.10 -7.56
C PRO A 117 4.99 -1.74 -8.58
N VAL A 118 6.24 -1.76 -8.13
CA VAL A 118 7.44 -1.41 -8.87
C VAL A 118 8.49 -2.49 -8.64
N GLY A 119 9.26 -2.81 -9.69
CA GLY A 119 10.29 -3.84 -9.66
C GLY A 119 9.76 -5.24 -10.01
N PRO A 120 10.66 -6.22 -10.15
CA PRO A 120 10.30 -7.60 -10.51
C PRO A 120 9.58 -8.31 -9.36
N THR A 121 8.81 -9.34 -9.69
CA THR A 121 8.39 -10.34 -8.70
C THR A 121 9.61 -11.10 -8.19
N THR A 122 9.66 -11.32 -6.89
CA THR A 122 10.81 -11.95 -6.25
C THR A 122 10.39 -13.17 -5.46
N LEU A 123 11.25 -14.19 -5.53
CA LEU A 123 11.08 -15.45 -4.83
C LEU A 123 12.01 -15.48 -3.61
N HIS A 124 11.43 -15.67 -2.43
CA HIS A 124 12.14 -15.63 -1.16
C HIS A 124 12.03 -16.98 -0.45
N PRO A 125 13.15 -17.68 -0.17
CA PRO A 125 13.11 -18.92 0.60
C PRO A 125 12.60 -18.66 2.02
N ILE A 126 11.79 -19.58 2.51
CA ILE A 126 11.45 -19.69 3.94
C ILE A 126 12.43 -20.70 4.51
N THR A 127 13.55 -20.21 5.04
CA THR A 127 14.41 -21.04 5.86
C THR A 127 13.68 -21.31 7.17
N GLU A 128 13.50 -22.59 7.51
CA GLU A 128 13.29 -22.98 8.90
C GLU A 128 14.66 -22.86 9.58
N ASP A 129 14.80 -21.91 10.51
CA ASP A 129 15.95 -21.84 11.43
C ASP A 129 15.96 -23.04 12.38
#